data_AF-A0A8T5KYG2-F1
#
_entry.id   AF-A0A8T5KYG2-F1
#
_cell.length_a   1.000
_cell.length_b   1.000
_cell.length_c   1.000
_cell.angle_alpha   90.00
_cell.angle_beta   90.00
_cell.angle_gamma   90.00
#
_symmetry.space_group_name_H-M   'P 1'
#
loop_
_entity.id
_entity.type
_entity.pdbx_description
1 polymer ?
#
loop_
_entity_poly.entity_id
_entity_poly.type
_entity_poly.pdbx_seq_one_letter_code
_entity_poly.pdbx_strand_id
1 'polypeptide(L)'
;MKKSYLILISIVVLIILVLFIRFFIGGSEDSWIKDKRGVWIKHGVPSDIPYYVLIQQKIVDEAIKLYEDKKSRGTEFNSQCLGIVDNYAIDIVHIPRIAEDDLVENQCEDYRSGQVSNFIELDKDGDVVKIKD
;
A
#
# COMPACT_ATOMS: atom_id res chain seq x y z
N MET A 1 -9.19 49.44 -28.54
CA MET A 1 -10.27 48.44 -28.59
C MET A 1 -9.85 47.11 -29.23
N LYS A 2 -9.15 47.09 -30.38
CA LYS A 2 -8.75 45.81 -31.01
C LYS A 2 -7.62 45.05 -30.28
N LYS A 3 -6.66 45.76 -29.69
CA LYS A 3 -5.54 45.12 -28.97
C LYS A 3 -5.94 44.53 -27.61
N SER A 4 -6.95 45.12 -26.95
CA SER A 4 -7.43 44.65 -25.65
C SER A 4 -8.21 43.33 -25.73
N TYR A 5 -8.96 43.08 -26.81
CA TYR A 5 -9.62 41.78 -26.98
C TYR A 5 -8.60 40.66 -27.28
N LEU A 6 -7.52 40.94 -28.00
CA LEU A 6 -6.47 39.96 -28.27
C LEU A 6 -5.77 39.52 -26.98
N ILE A 7 -5.48 40.46 -26.08
CA ILE A 7 -4.90 40.15 -24.76
C ILE A 7 -5.87 39.29 -23.94
N LEU A 8 -7.16 39.61 -23.95
CA LEU A 8 -8.18 38.83 -23.23
C LEU A 8 -8.27 37.40 -23.76
N ILE A 9 -8.27 37.22 -25.09
CA ILE A 9 -8.29 35.88 -25.72
C ILE A 9 -7.06 35.07 -25.30
N SER A 10 -5.86 35.66 -25.34
CA SER A 10 -4.64 34.97 -24.91
C SER A 10 -4.69 34.52 -23.45
N ILE A 11 -5.25 35.33 -22.55
CA ILE A 11 -5.42 34.95 -21.14
C ILE A 11 -6.41 33.79 -21.00
N VAL A 12 -7.54 33.84 -21.70
CA VAL A 12 -8.54 32.77 -21.67
C VAL A 12 -7.95 31.45 -22.19
N VAL A 13 -7.23 31.49 -23.31
CA VAL A 13 -6.55 30.31 -23.86
C VAL A 13 -5.51 29.76 -22.87
N LEU A 14 -4.74 30.63 -22.20
CA LEU A 14 -3.78 30.19 -21.19
C LEU A 14 -4.47 29.52 -19.99
N ILE A 15 -5.58 30.08 -19.51
CA ILE A 15 -6.35 29.48 -18.40
C ILE A 15 -6.90 28.11 -18.83
N ILE A 16 -7.48 28.01 -20.02
CA ILE A 16 -7.98 26.74 -20.56
C ILE A 16 -6.83 25.72 -20.67
N LEU A 17 -5.66 26.13 -21.14
CA LEU A 17 -4.48 25.26 -21.23
C LEU A 17 -4.01 24.78 -19.85
N VAL A 18 -3.97 25.65 -18.85
CA VAL A 18 -3.61 25.29 -17.47
C VAL A 18 -4.63 24.32 -16.86
N LEU A 19 -5.93 24.57 -17.06
CA LEU A 19 -6.97 23.66 -16.62
C LEU A 19 -6.89 22.31 -17.35
N PHE A 20 -6.62 22.32 -18.65
CA PHE A 20 -6.42 21.10 -19.43
C PHE A 20 -5.24 20.28 -18.88
N ILE A 21 -4.09 20.92 -18.64
CA ILE A 21 -2.93 20.26 -18.02
C ILE A 21 -3.30 19.69 -16.65
N ARG A 22 -3.98 20.45 -15.79
CA ARG A 22 -4.40 19.97 -14.46
C ARG A 22 -5.31 18.75 -14.54
N PHE A 23 -6.38 18.82 -15.32
CA PHE A 23 -7.39 17.75 -15.37
C PHE A 23 -6.96 16.51 -16.16
N PHE A 24 -6.15 16.67 -17.22
CA PHE A 24 -5.75 15.53 -18.07
C PHE A 24 -4.38 14.93 -17.70
N ILE A 25 -3.46 15.69 -17.10
CA ILE A 25 -2.13 15.20 -16.70
C ILE A 25 -2.05 14.94 -15.19
N GLY A 26 -2.74 15.76 -14.37
CA GLY A 26 -2.65 15.68 -12.91
C GLY A 26 -3.37 14.49 -12.25
N GLY A 27 -4.32 13.85 -12.95
CA GLY A 27 -5.12 12.76 -12.39
C GLY A 27 -6.14 13.23 -11.33
N SER A 28 -6.79 12.29 -10.63
CA SER A 28 -7.71 12.61 -9.54
C SER A 28 -6.94 12.92 -8.25
N GLU A 29 -6.92 14.20 -7.86
CA GLU A 29 -6.27 14.69 -6.63
C GLU A 29 -6.84 14.03 -5.36
N ASP A 30 -8.14 13.69 -5.34
CA ASP A 30 -8.84 13.10 -4.19
C ASP A 30 -9.10 11.60 -4.42
N SER A 31 -8.08 10.79 -4.20
CA SER A 31 -8.16 9.34 -4.42
C SER A 31 -7.38 8.53 -3.39
N TRP A 32 -7.52 7.21 -3.45
CA TRP A 32 -6.69 6.29 -2.69
C TRP A 32 -5.66 5.69 -3.64
N ILE A 33 -4.39 5.69 -3.23
CA ILE A 33 -3.28 5.14 -4.01
C ILE A 33 -2.48 4.17 -3.16
N LYS A 34 -1.85 3.18 -3.78
CA LYS A 34 -0.88 2.31 -3.08
C LYS A 34 0.47 3.00 -3.01
N ASP A 35 1.09 2.98 -1.82
CA ASP A 35 2.48 3.39 -1.67
C ASP A 35 3.45 2.31 -2.20
N LYS A 36 4.76 2.53 -2.06
CA LYS A 36 5.80 1.57 -2.48
C LYS A 36 5.71 0.20 -1.80
N ARG A 37 5.00 0.11 -0.67
CA ARG A 37 4.79 -1.11 0.10
C ARG A 37 3.50 -1.81 -0.31
N GLY A 38 2.65 -1.20 -1.14
CA GLY A 38 1.34 -1.75 -1.50
C GLY A 38 0.22 -1.36 -0.53
N VAL A 39 0.48 -0.47 0.43
CA VAL A 39 -0.50 0.00 1.41
C VAL A 39 -1.33 1.13 0.79
N TRP A 40 -2.66 1.05 0.89
CA TRP A 40 -3.56 2.12 0.48
C TRP A 40 -3.42 3.34 1.40
N ILE A 41 -2.96 4.45 0.83
CA ILE A 41 -2.82 5.74 1.48
C ILE A 41 -3.72 6.78 0.80
N LYS A 42 -4.11 7.82 1.56
CA LYS A 42 -4.87 8.94 1.03
C LYS A 42 -3.99 9.79 0.10
N HIS A 43 -4.51 10.12 -1.07
CA HIS A 43 -4.02 11.16 -1.95
C HIS A 43 -5.06 12.28 -1.95
N GLY A 44 -4.67 13.49 -1.54
CA GLY A 44 -5.61 14.60 -1.33
C GLY A 44 -6.53 14.39 -0.13
N VAL A 45 -7.81 14.75 -0.27
CA VAL A 45 -8.85 14.60 0.77
C VAL A 45 -10.05 13.84 0.17
N PRO A 46 -9.94 12.50 -0.02
CA PRO A 46 -11.05 11.70 -0.53
C PRO A 46 -12.30 11.86 0.34
N SER A 47 -13.45 12.08 -0.29
CA SER A 47 -14.74 12.19 0.41
C SER A 47 -15.18 10.87 1.02
N ASP A 48 -14.78 9.75 0.40
CA ASP A 48 -15.20 8.40 0.75
C ASP A 48 -14.01 7.45 0.89
N ILE A 49 -14.23 6.35 1.62
CA ILE A 49 -13.27 5.25 1.77
C ILE A 49 -13.81 4.05 0.99
N PRO A 50 -13.18 3.67 -0.13
CA PRO A 50 -13.59 2.50 -0.89
C PRO A 50 -13.53 1.23 -0.04
N TYR A 51 -14.44 0.29 -0.31
CA TYR A 51 -14.53 -0.98 0.42
C TYR A 51 -13.20 -1.76 0.45
N TYR A 52 -12.45 -1.79 -0.67
CA TYR A 52 -11.16 -2.47 -0.74
C TYR A 52 -10.10 -1.88 0.20
N VAL A 53 -10.16 -0.57 0.50
CA VAL A 53 -9.26 0.09 1.45
C VAL A 53 -9.59 -0.36 2.87
N LEU A 54 -10.88 -0.38 3.22
CA LEU A 54 -11.34 -0.84 4.53
C LEU A 54 -10.95 -2.30 4.78
N ILE A 55 -11.05 -3.14 3.74
CA ILE A 55 -10.64 -4.54 3.81
C ILE A 55 -9.13 -4.67 4.03
N GLN A 56 -8.31 -3.95 3.27
CA GLN A 56 -6.86 -4.01 3.47
C GLN A 56 -6.48 -3.53 4.88
N GLN A 57 -7.07 -2.44 5.37
CA GLN A 57 -6.84 -1.95 6.73
C GLN A 57 -7.20 -2.99 7.79
N LYS A 58 -8.37 -3.64 7.66
CA LYS A 58 -8.80 -4.71 8.56
C LYS A 58 -7.80 -5.87 8.58
N ILE A 59 -7.31 -6.30 7.41
CA ILE A 59 -6.36 -7.41 7.30
C ILE A 59 -5.01 -7.05 7.94
N VAL A 60 -4.54 -5.81 7.72
CA VAL A 60 -3.32 -5.30 8.37
C VAL A 60 -3.49 -5.26 9.89
N ASP A 61 -4.64 -4.79 10.39
CA ASP A 61 -4.92 -4.79 11.83
C ASP A 61 -4.94 -6.20 12.43
N GLU A 62 -5.47 -7.19 11.70
CA GLU A 62 -5.46 -8.60 12.11
C GLU A 62 -4.05 -9.21 12.04
N ALA A 63 -3.24 -8.85 11.04
CA ALA A 63 -1.83 -9.25 10.96
C ALA A 63 -1.00 -8.69 12.12
N ILE A 64 -1.20 -7.42 12.47
CA ILE A 64 -0.53 -6.79 13.63
C ILE A 64 -0.98 -7.47 14.93
N LYS A 65 -2.26 -7.80 15.09
CA LYS A 65 -2.74 -8.57 16.25
C LYS A 65 -2.08 -9.95 16.32
N LEU A 66 -1.90 -10.64 15.20
CA LEU A 66 -1.19 -11.92 15.15
C LEU A 66 0.27 -11.75 15.57
N TYR A 67 0.95 -10.72 15.08
CA TYR A 67 2.31 -10.37 15.50
C TYR A 67 2.39 -10.13 17.02
N GLU A 68 1.51 -9.28 17.57
CA GLU A 68 1.50 -8.97 19.01
C GLU A 68 1.19 -10.20 19.88
N ASP A 69 0.28 -11.07 19.44
CA ASP A 69 -0.01 -12.34 20.12
C ASP A 69 1.26 -13.21 20.18
N LYS A 70 1.98 -13.36 19.07
CA LYS A 70 3.24 -14.12 19.02
C LYS A 70 4.32 -13.49 19.88
N LYS A 71 4.45 -12.17 19.85
CA LYS A 71 5.40 -11.39 20.65
C LYS A 71 5.15 -11.57 22.15
N SER A 72 3.88 -11.49 22.57
CA SER A 72 3.48 -11.66 23.97
C SER A 72 3.78 -13.06 24.52
N ARG A 73 3.86 -14.07 23.64
CA ARG A 73 4.25 -15.45 23.97
C ARG A 73 5.78 -15.66 23.99
N GLY A 74 6.57 -14.61 23.81
CA GLY A 74 8.03 -14.69 23.79
C GLY A 74 8.60 -15.27 22.49
N THR A 75 7.86 -15.18 21.38
CA THR A 75 8.39 -15.56 20.06
C THR A 75 9.52 -14.61 19.68
N GLU A 76 10.69 -15.15 19.37
CA GLU A 76 11.76 -14.38 18.72
C GLU A 76 11.47 -14.29 17.21
N PHE A 77 11.58 -13.09 16.66
CA PHE A 77 11.28 -12.82 15.26
C PHE A 77 12.55 -12.78 14.42
N ASN A 78 12.66 -13.72 13.48
CA ASN A 78 13.66 -13.76 12.41
C ASN A 78 12.93 -13.91 11.07
N SER A 79 13.53 -14.54 10.07
CA SER A 79 12.83 -14.86 8.81
C SER A 79 11.88 -16.03 9.06
N GLN A 80 10.56 -15.79 9.12
CA GLN A 80 9.59 -16.84 9.44
C GLN A 80 8.13 -16.48 9.13
N CYS A 81 7.38 -17.48 8.71
CA CYS A 81 5.92 -17.44 8.66
C CYS A 81 5.27 -17.33 10.05
N LEU A 82 4.39 -16.34 10.25
CA LEU A 82 3.59 -16.21 11.47
C LEU A 82 2.26 -16.97 11.41
N GLY A 83 1.70 -17.12 10.21
CA GLY A 83 0.44 -17.79 9.94
C GLY A 83 -0.36 -17.12 8.83
N ILE A 84 -1.66 -17.41 8.79
CA ILE A 84 -2.60 -16.86 7.80
C ILE A 84 -3.61 -15.95 8.48
N VAL A 85 -3.93 -14.84 7.82
CA VAL A 85 -5.08 -13.98 8.11
C VAL A 85 -5.91 -13.87 6.84
N ASP A 86 -7.14 -14.39 6.85
CA ASP A 86 -8.01 -14.50 5.68
C ASP A 86 -7.30 -15.21 4.50
N ASN A 87 -7.07 -14.53 3.37
CA ASN A 87 -6.32 -15.06 2.22
C ASN A 87 -4.87 -14.52 2.15
N TYR A 88 -4.31 -14.06 3.27
CA TYR A 88 -2.96 -13.50 3.36
C TYR A 88 -2.05 -14.33 4.25
N ALA A 89 -0.91 -14.74 3.72
CA ALA A 89 0.21 -15.22 4.51
C ALA A 89 0.91 -14.03 5.20
N ILE A 90 1.20 -14.17 6.49
CA ILE A 90 1.91 -13.15 7.26
C ILE A 90 3.34 -13.62 7.52
N ASP A 91 4.31 -12.90 6.98
CA ASP A 91 5.72 -13.27 7.00
C ASP A 91 6.57 -12.22 7.72
N ILE A 92 7.59 -12.64 8.46
CA ILE A 92 8.59 -11.72 9.03
C ILE A 92 9.83 -11.71 8.16
N VAL A 93 10.32 -10.52 7.84
CA VAL A 93 11.56 -10.31 7.08
C VAL A 93 12.49 -9.32 7.77
N HIS A 94 13.78 -9.32 7.40
CA HIS A 94 14.73 -8.31 7.87
C HIS A 94 14.69 -7.03 7.04
N ILE A 95 15.01 -5.90 7.68
CA ILE A 95 15.23 -4.60 7.02
C ILE A 95 16.59 -4.03 7.45
N PRO A 96 17.61 -4.00 6.56
CA PRO A 96 17.62 -4.50 5.19
C PRO A 96 17.50 -6.03 5.10
N ARG A 97 17.01 -6.54 3.97
CA ARG A 97 16.88 -7.98 3.72
C ARG A 97 18.24 -8.68 3.77
N ILE A 98 18.22 -9.91 4.27
CA ILE A 98 19.35 -10.83 4.30
C ILE A 98 19.01 -12.14 3.57
N ALA A 99 20.04 -12.95 3.29
CA ALA A 99 19.86 -14.20 2.54
C ALA A 99 18.86 -15.18 3.19
N GLU A 100 18.69 -15.13 4.51
CA GLU A 100 17.71 -15.96 5.24
C GLU A 100 16.26 -15.59 4.88
N ASP A 101 15.97 -14.36 4.46
CA ASP A 101 14.61 -13.93 4.05
C ASP A 101 14.15 -14.60 2.75
N ASP A 102 15.09 -15.09 1.94
CA ASP A 102 14.81 -15.70 0.64
C ASP A 102 14.86 -17.24 0.69
N LEU A 103 15.13 -17.81 1.87
CA LEU A 103 15.12 -19.26 2.10
C LEU A 103 13.69 -19.80 2.03
N VAL A 104 13.53 -20.89 1.29
CA VAL A 104 12.22 -21.51 0.98
C VAL A 104 11.54 -22.02 2.24
N GLU A 105 12.32 -22.49 3.22
CA GLU A 105 11.89 -22.97 4.53
C GLU A 105 11.32 -21.86 5.44
N ASN A 106 11.68 -20.60 5.18
CA ASN A 106 11.22 -19.48 6.00
C ASN A 106 9.95 -18.83 5.44
N GLN A 107 9.62 -19.10 4.18
CA GLN A 107 8.39 -18.65 3.54
C GLN A 107 7.18 -19.48 4.00
N CYS A 108 6.02 -18.83 4.15
CA CYS A 108 4.77 -19.52 4.49
C CYS A 108 4.40 -20.63 3.48
N GLU A 109 4.23 -21.86 3.98
CA GLU A 109 3.86 -23.02 3.15
C GLU A 109 2.51 -22.82 2.45
N ASP A 110 1.55 -22.15 3.10
CA ASP A 110 0.23 -21.88 2.51
C ASP A 110 0.35 -20.97 1.26
N TYR A 111 1.30 -20.03 1.26
CA TYR A 111 1.57 -19.19 0.10
C TYR A 111 2.33 -19.98 -0.98
N ARG A 112 3.32 -20.77 -0.58
CA ARG A 112 4.12 -21.60 -1.50
C ARG A 112 3.31 -22.69 -2.20
N SER A 113 2.35 -23.29 -1.49
CA SER A 113 1.44 -24.31 -2.02
C SER A 113 0.28 -23.72 -2.84
N GLY A 114 0.11 -22.38 -2.81
CA GLY A 114 -0.96 -21.67 -3.51
C GLY A 114 -2.32 -21.75 -2.80
N GLN A 115 -2.36 -22.18 -1.53
CA GLN A 115 -3.56 -22.13 -0.71
C GLN A 115 -3.99 -20.68 -0.42
N VAL A 116 -3.02 -19.77 -0.29
CA VAL A 116 -3.24 -18.34 -0.28
C VAL A 116 -2.43 -17.66 -1.40
N SER A 117 -2.99 -16.64 -2.02
CA SER A 117 -2.35 -15.92 -3.14
C SER A 117 -1.68 -14.62 -2.72
N ASN A 118 -1.96 -14.17 -1.50
CA ASN A 118 -1.59 -12.85 -1.03
C ASN A 118 -0.67 -12.96 0.18
N PHE A 119 0.13 -11.92 0.43
CA PHE A 119 0.97 -11.87 1.63
C PHE A 119 1.18 -10.46 2.16
N ILE A 120 1.44 -10.40 3.47
CA ILE A 120 1.91 -9.21 4.19
C ILE A 120 3.25 -9.56 4.81
N GLU A 121 4.28 -8.81 4.46
CA GLU A 121 5.58 -8.85 5.11
C GLU A 121 5.62 -7.77 6.19
N LEU A 122 5.95 -8.20 7.40
CA LEU A 122 6.27 -7.34 8.53
C LEU A 122 7.77 -7.43 8.82
N ASP A 123 8.35 -6.39 9.41
CA ASP A 123 9.68 -6.50 10.00
C ASP A 123 9.64 -7.03 11.43
N LYS A 124 10.80 -7.12 12.08
CA LYS A 124 10.93 -7.63 13.45
C LYS A 124 10.22 -6.77 14.48
N ASP A 125 9.98 -5.50 14.18
CA ASP A 125 9.29 -4.55 15.05
C ASP A 125 7.77 -4.54 14.81
N GLY A 126 7.30 -5.27 13.79
CA GLY A 126 5.90 -5.39 13.42
C GLY A 126 5.44 -4.37 12.39
N ASP A 127 6.38 -3.61 11.80
CA ASP A 127 6.05 -2.59 10.81
C ASP A 127 5.83 -3.25 9.43
N VAL A 128 4.82 -2.77 8.70
CA VAL A 128 4.52 -3.26 7.35
C VAL A 128 5.63 -2.86 6.38
N VAL A 129 6.26 -3.88 5.80
CA VAL A 129 7.29 -3.78 4.76
C VAL A 129 6.66 -3.83 3.38
N LYS A 130 5.75 -4.77 3.15
CA LYS A 130 5.13 -5.01 1.85
C LYS A 130 3.79 -5.74 1.98
N ILE A 131 2.85 -5.39 1.13
CA ILE A 131 1.58 -6.08 0.90
C ILE A 131 1.51 -6.42 -0.58
N LYS A 132 1.21 -7.68 -0.87
CA LYS A 132 0.91 -8.16 -2.21
C LYS A 132 -0.45 -8.84 -2.21
N ASP A 133 -1.42 -8.13 -2.79
CA ASP A 133 -2.81 -8.52 -3.02
C ASP A 133 -3.02 -9.14 -4.42
#